data_AF-A0A6L3EU24-F1
#
_entry.id   AF-A0A6L3EU24-F1
#
_cell.length_a   1.000
_cell.length_b   1.000
_cell.length_c   1.000
_cell.angle_alpha   90.00
_cell.angle_beta   90.00
_cell.angle_gamma   90.00
#
_symmetry.space_group_name_H-M   'P 1'
#
loop_
_entity.id
_entity.type
_entity.pdbx_description
1 polymer ?
#
loop_
_entity_poly.entity_id
_entity_poly.type
_entity_poly.pdbx_seq_one_letter_code
_entity_poly.pdbx_strand_id
1 'polypeptide(L)'
;MMKRALMIASITLIIFAAYAFGQDPTKTLELADGKLEAVSRDESMDLLFETAVSKTNSSTETNYLPMVMAAVTETPTPIPTNEPTATPIPPTAISTLGLPTNTPVPPTAIVTSALPTNTPVPPTATATSALPTSTPVPPTATSKPVLPTNTPYPTITPGGPTGIGVIGDSNSVAYQDWQRSGPDSRSWVEMSHELRGADFGPYLGQYYNRASYWNKSRNSLGQANALEGYIQNGELRIILIWTGSVDMYDMCYTLQTDEQLDFIWGQMTTYPGDALDALISYGMPANKIYMVTQHYESYEFPCSNIEQYKAFVDDVNVELTNMITSRGVNLIDGHRVFDALAAYQINDNGDIMIDGHLVEYRRCDAPECLFVADGNFNTVLQGIAFNTFFGEPLMFSPFTDHEIAVIAGLE
;
A
#
# COMPACT_ATOMS: atom_id res chain seq x y z
N MET A 1 2.78 -36.54 -18.65
CA MET A 1 3.41 -37.02 -17.39
C MET A 1 4.90 -37.36 -17.55
N MET A 2 5.34 -38.07 -18.60
CA MET A 2 6.74 -38.49 -18.75
C MET A 2 7.77 -37.34 -18.95
N LYS A 3 7.36 -36.20 -19.53
CA LYS A 3 8.22 -35.00 -19.68
C LYS A 3 8.47 -34.23 -18.37
N ARG A 4 7.50 -34.22 -17.43
CA ARG A 4 7.64 -33.54 -16.13
C ARG A 4 8.55 -34.32 -15.16
N ALA A 5 8.53 -35.65 -15.21
CA ALA A 5 9.47 -36.48 -14.44
C ALA A 5 10.92 -36.29 -14.91
N LEU A 6 11.14 -36.11 -16.22
CA LEU A 6 12.48 -35.84 -16.76
C LEU A 6 13.01 -34.46 -16.33
N MET A 7 12.16 -33.43 -16.33
CA MET A 7 12.55 -32.07 -15.97
C MET A 7 12.85 -31.93 -14.46
N ILE A 8 12.06 -32.56 -13.59
CA ILE A 8 12.30 -32.56 -12.13
C ILE A 8 13.57 -33.37 -11.78
N ALA A 9 13.86 -34.46 -12.50
CA ALA A 9 15.10 -35.20 -12.34
C ALA A 9 16.31 -34.37 -12.79
N SER A 10 16.19 -33.59 -13.87
CA SER A 10 17.26 -32.70 -14.35
C SER A 10 17.53 -31.54 -13.38
N ILE A 11 16.50 -30.92 -12.80
CA ILE A 11 16.67 -29.80 -11.85
C ILE A 11 17.29 -30.30 -10.53
N THR A 12 16.83 -31.44 -10.00
CA THR A 12 17.41 -32.02 -8.78
C THR A 12 18.87 -32.43 -8.98
N LEU A 13 19.24 -32.92 -10.17
CA LEU A 13 20.62 -33.26 -10.52
C LEU A 13 21.53 -32.02 -10.66
N ILE A 14 21.00 -30.92 -11.20
CA ILE A 14 21.71 -29.63 -11.31
C ILE A 14 21.98 -29.03 -9.92
N ILE A 15 21.01 -29.11 -9.01
CA ILE A 15 21.17 -28.61 -7.63
C ILE A 15 22.20 -29.45 -6.85
N PHE A 16 22.17 -30.78 -7.00
CA PHE A 16 23.17 -31.66 -6.37
C PHE A 16 24.58 -31.46 -6.94
N ALA A 17 24.71 -31.21 -8.25
CA ALA A 17 25.99 -30.89 -8.87
C ALA A 17 26.52 -29.53 -8.41
N ALA A 18 25.69 -28.49 -8.38
CA ALA A 18 26.08 -27.17 -7.87
C ALA A 18 26.54 -27.23 -6.39
N TYR A 19 25.90 -28.05 -5.57
CA TYR A 19 26.29 -28.24 -4.16
C TYR A 19 27.59 -29.05 -4.01
N ALA A 20 27.84 -30.04 -4.87
CA ALA A 20 29.06 -30.85 -4.85
C ALA A 20 30.30 -30.10 -5.41
N PHE A 21 30.11 -29.12 -6.29
CA PHE A 21 31.19 -28.39 -6.97
C PHE A 21 31.47 -26.98 -6.43
N GLY A 22 30.72 -26.51 -5.42
CA GLY A 22 30.90 -25.21 -4.77
C GLY A 22 32.20 -25.01 -3.97
N GLN A 23 33.29 -25.68 -4.33
CA GLN A 23 34.61 -25.56 -3.68
C GLN A 23 35.71 -25.05 -4.63
N ASP A 24 35.45 -24.88 -5.93
CA ASP A 24 36.46 -24.36 -6.87
C ASP A 24 35.82 -23.47 -7.96
N PRO A 25 35.94 -22.13 -7.88
CA PRO A 25 35.34 -21.19 -8.82
C PRO A 25 36.00 -21.17 -10.21
N THR A 26 37.04 -21.99 -10.45
CA THR A 26 37.78 -22.00 -11.72
C THR A 26 37.29 -23.03 -12.74
N LYS A 27 36.26 -23.82 -12.40
CA LYS A 27 35.73 -24.89 -13.25
C LYS A 27 34.27 -24.69 -13.62
N THR A 28 33.95 -25.02 -14.87
CA THR A 28 32.57 -25.10 -15.37
C THR A 28 32.25 -26.53 -15.81
N LEU A 29 30.98 -26.91 -15.69
CA LEU A 29 30.51 -28.23 -16.13
C LEU A 29 30.03 -28.14 -17.57
N GLU A 30 30.60 -28.94 -18.44
CA GLU A 30 30.10 -29.13 -19.80
C GLU A 30 29.55 -30.55 -19.97
N LEU A 31 28.52 -30.66 -20.81
CA LEU A 31 27.93 -31.94 -21.20
C LEU A 31 28.50 -32.34 -22.56
N ALA A 32 29.54 -33.18 -22.55
CA ALA A 32 30.13 -33.75 -23.76
C ALA A 32 29.75 -35.25 -23.86
N ASP A 33 29.23 -35.66 -25.01
CA ASP A 33 28.84 -37.06 -25.30
C ASP A 33 27.96 -37.73 -24.23
N GLY A 34 27.06 -36.97 -23.60
CA GLY A 34 26.12 -37.47 -22.60
C GLY A 34 26.73 -37.74 -21.23
N LYS A 35 27.95 -37.27 -20.97
CA LYS A 35 28.58 -37.25 -19.64
C LYS A 35 28.89 -35.82 -19.21
N LEU A 36 28.69 -35.54 -17.92
CA LEU A 36 29.10 -34.28 -17.30
C LEU A 36 30.59 -34.37 -16.96
N GLU A 37 31.41 -33.48 -17.51
CA GLU A 37 32.82 -33.36 -17.18
C GLU A 37 33.14 -31.93 -16.71
N ALA A 38 34.08 -31.80 -15.76
CA ALA A 38 34.51 -30.50 -15.24
C ALA A 38 35.73 -30.00 -16.03
N VAL A 39 35.57 -28.87 -16.73
CA VAL A 39 36.59 -28.30 -17.61
C VAL A 39 37.11 -26.99 -17.00
N SER A 40 38.42 -26.73 -17.11
CA SER A 40 39.04 -25.49 -16.64
C SER A 40 38.68 -24.33 -17.57
N ARG A 41 38.30 -23.19 -16.98
CA ARG A 41 37.89 -21.99 -17.71
C ARG A 41 39.12 -21.35 -18.40
N ASP A 42 39.24 -21.51 -19.71
CA ASP A 42 40.20 -20.79 -20.56
C ASP A 42 39.44 -19.87 -21.54
N GLU A 43 40.09 -18.80 -22.01
CA GLU A 43 39.53 -17.57 -22.63
C GLU A 43 38.76 -17.74 -23.96
N SER A 44 38.27 -18.94 -24.30
CA SER A 44 37.61 -19.22 -25.60
C SER A 44 36.08 -19.07 -25.61
N MET A 45 35.43 -18.83 -24.46
CA MET A 45 33.96 -18.77 -24.37
C MET A 45 33.34 -17.42 -24.78
N ASP A 46 34.12 -16.35 -24.95
CA ASP A 46 33.58 -15.06 -25.42
C ASP A 46 33.24 -15.08 -26.92
N LEU A 47 33.81 -16.01 -27.71
CA LEU A 47 33.51 -16.16 -29.14
C LEU A 47 32.25 -17.00 -29.44
N LEU A 48 31.81 -17.83 -28.49
CA LEU A 48 30.65 -18.70 -28.69
C LEU A 48 29.31 -18.00 -28.41
N PHE A 49 29.31 -16.93 -27.60
CA PHE A 49 28.10 -16.14 -27.33
C PHE A 49 27.74 -15.20 -28.48
N GLU A 50 28.70 -14.60 -29.18
CA GLU A 50 28.43 -13.76 -30.37
C GLU A 50 27.91 -14.58 -31.56
N THR A 51 28.34 -15.84 -31.70
CA THR A 51 27.92 -16.69 -32.83
C THR A 51 26.50 -17.26 -32.67
N ALA A 52 26.00 -17.36 -31.43
CA ALA A 52 24.65 -17.89 -31.15
C ALA A 52 23.52 -16.86 -31.35
N VAL A 53 23.81 -15.55 -31.22
CA VAL A 53 22.83 -14.48 -31.41
C VAL A 53 22.59 -14.16 -32.90
N SER A 54 23.50 -14.57 -33.78
CA SER A 54 23.39 -14.32 -35.23
C SER A 54 22.42 -15.26 -35.98
N LYS A 55 21.95 -16.36 -35.37
CA LYS A 55 21.19 -17.42 -36.08
C LYS A 55 19.66 -17.43 -35.92
N THR A 56 19.06 -16.47 -35.22
CA THR A 56 17.60 -16.44 -35.00
C THR A 56 16.83 -15.28 -35.63
N ASN A 57 17.46 -14.40 -36.41
CA ASN A 57 16.74 -13.39 -37.19
C ASN A 57 17.06 -13.48 -38.69
N SER A 58 16.29 -14.30 -39.40
CA SER A 58 16.22 -14.31 -40.87
C SER A 58 14.80 -14.60 -41.33
N SER A 59 13.96 -13.56 -41.39
CA SER A 59 13.00 -13.36 -42.48
C SER A 59 12.39 -11.94 -42.40
N THR A 60 13.02 -10.98 -43.07
CA THR A 60 12.42 -10.07 -44.07
C THR A 60 13.42 -8.97 -44.40
N GLU A 61 13.68 -8.80 -45.69
CA GLU A 61 14.59 -7.83 -46.30
C GLU A 61 14.21 -6.38 -45.97
N THR A 62 15.20 -5.52 -45.71
CA THR A 62 15.44 -4.30 -46.50
C THR A 62 16.78 -3.62 -46.13
N ASN A 63 17.47 -3.16 -47.17
CA ASN A 63 18.82 -2.60 -47.21
C ASN A 63 19.04 -1.36 -46.32
N TYR A 64 20.15 -1.29 -45.57
CA TYR A 64 20.98 -0.08 -45.41
C TYR A 64 22.45 -0.46 -45.08
N LEU A 65 23.37 0.33 -45.63
CA LEU A 65 24.84 0.17 -45.66
C LEU A 65 25.52 0.20 -44.28
N PRO A 66 26.73 -0.37 -44.11
CA PRO A 66 27.39 -0.50 -42.81
C PRO A 66 28.11 0.81 -42.39
N MET A 67 27.88 1.23 -41.15
CA MET A 67 28.66 2.26 -40.47
C MET A 67 29.75 1.60 -39.62
N VAL A 68 30.99 1.98 -39.87
CA VAL A 68 32.20 1.51 -39.19
C VAL A 68 32.20 2.01 -37.74
N MET A 69 32.30 1.10 -36.76
CA MET A 69 32.61 1.46 -35.37
C MET A 69 34.07 1.13 -35.05
N ALA A 70 34.81 2.18 -34.68
CA ALA A 70 36.16 2.11 -34.17
C ALA A 70 36.15 1.74 -32.68
N ALA A 71 37.03 0.83 -32.28
CA ALA A 71 37.21 0.42 -30.89
C ALA A 71 37.88 1.54 -30.06
N VAL A 72 37.29 1.87 -28.92
CA VAL A 72 37.88 2.75 -27.90
C VAL A 72 38.51 1.87 -26.82
N THR A 73 39.79 2.10 -26.56
CA THR A 73 40.59 1.41 -25.54
C THR A 73 40.70 2.34 -24.32
N GLU A 74 40.07 1.98 -23.21
CA GLU A 74 40.18 2.70 -21.94
C GLU A 74 41.37 2.15 -21.12
N THR A 75 42.24 3.04 -20.65
CA THR A 75 43.41 2.73 -19.80
C THR A 75 43.04 3.01 -18.34
N PRO A 76 43.27 2.10 -17.38
CA PRO A 76 42.84 2.31 -16.00
C PRO A 76 43.72 3.37 -15.28
N THR A 77 43.06 4.30 -14.60
CA THR A 77 43.67 5.35 -13.75
C THR A 77 43.74 4.86 -12.30
N PRO A 78 44.84 5.09 -11.55
CA PRO A 78 45.00 4.59 -10.19
C PRO A 78 44.18 5.36 -9.15
N ILE A 79 43.66 4.63 -8.16
CA ILE A 79 42.86 5.11 -7.03
C ILE A 79 43.79 5.57 -5.89
N PRO A 80 43.59 6.76 -5.29
CA PRO A 80 44.36 7.18 -4.12
C PRO A 80 43.75 6.66 -2.82
N THR A 81 44.62 6.15 -1.95
CA THR A 81 44.30 5.69 -0.59
C THR A 81 44.28 6.88 0.38
N ASN A 82 43.13 7.17 0.99
CA ASN A 82 43.01 8.17 2.07
C ASN A 82 42.92 7.47 3.43
N GLU A 83 43.81 7.85 4.34
CA GLU A 83 43.86 7.42 5.74
C GLU A 83 42.98 8.35 6.61
N PRO A 84 42.12 7.84 7.51
CA PRO A 84 41.20 8.68 8.26
C PRO A 84 41.91 9.34 9.46
N THR A 85 41.84 10.67 9.52
CA THR A 85 42.27 11.45 10.70
C THR A 85 41.11 11.56 11.69
N ALA A 86 41.27 11.00 12.89
CA ALA A 86 40.28 11.05 13.96
C ALA A 86 40.18 12.48 14.54
N THR A 87 38.97 13.05 14.50
CA THR A 87 38.65 14.32 15.17
C THR A 87 38.05 14.02 16.55
N PRO A 88 38.49 14.68 17.65
CA PRO A 88 37.97 14.40 18.98
C PRO A 88 36.56 14.98 19.18
N ILE A 89 35.69 14.19 19.81
CA ILE A 89 34.30 14.54 20.13
C ILE A 89 34.26 15.25 21.50
N PRO A 90 33.56 16.39 21.65
CA PRO A 90 33.42 17.07 22.94
C PRO A 90 32.41 16.34 23.85
N PRO A 91 32.56 16.43 25.19
CA PRO A 91 31.74 15.67 26.13
C PRO A 91 30.29 16.17 26.17
N THR A 92 29.35 15.24 26.05
CA THR A 92 27.90 15.45 26.20
C THR A 92 27.55 15.69 27.66
N ALA A 93 26.92 16.83 27.96
CA ALA A 93 26.37 17.12 29.28
C ALA A 93 25.08 16.32 29.53
N ILE A 94 25.05 15.53 30.60
CA ILE A 94 23.86 14.82 31.07
C ILE A 94 23.02 15.79 31.91
N SER A 95 21.86 16.19 31.40
CA SER A 95 20.84 16.93 32.15
C SER A 95 19.79 15.94 32.66
N THR A 96 19.77 15.74 33.98
CA THR A 96 18.70 14.99 34.66
C THR A 96 17.49 15.92 34.84
N LEU A 97 16.49 15.78 33.97
CA LEU A 97 15.14 16.35 34.19
C LEU A 97 14.35 15.42 35.12
N GLY A 98 13.93 15.94 36.27
CA GLY A 98 13.03 15.23 37.18
C GLY A 98 11.64 15.05 36.57
N LEU A 99 11.03 13.88 36.80
CA LEU A 99 9.65 13.61 36.40
C LEU A 99 8.67 14.50 37.21
N PRO A 100 7.76 15.24 36.56
CA PRO A 100 6.60 15.80 37.25
C PRO A 100 5.53 14.72 37.44
N THR A 101 5.22 14.39 38.70
CA THR A 101 4.05 13.59 39.06
C THR A 101 2.81 14.49 39.07
N ASN A 102 2.06 14.50 37.97
CA ASN A 102 0.73 15.11 37.94
C ASN A 102 -0.30 14.10 38.45
N THR A 103 -0.75 14.28 39.70
CA THR A 103 -1.94 13.61 40.23
C THR A 103 -3.19 14.28 39.63
N PRO A 104 -4.09 13.56 38.94
CA PRO A 104 -5.33 14.15 38.43
C PRO A 104 -6.24 14.58 39.58
N VAL A 105 -6.66 15.85 39.56
CA VAL A 105 -7.71 16.38 40.44
C VAL A 105 -9.06 15.99 39.85
N PRO A 106 -10.01 15.43 40.63
CA PRO A 106 -11.33 15.06 40.11
C PRO A 106 -12.12 16.30 39.70
N PRO A 107 -12.93 16.24 38.62
CA PRO A 107 -13.69 17.38 38.13
C PRO A 107 -14.71 17.81 39.19
N THR A 108 -14.65 19.10 39.56
CA THR A 108 -15.65 19.74 40.41
C THR A 108 -16.87 20.04 39.55
N ALA A 109 -17.99 19.35 39.80
CA ALA A 109 -19.26 19.65 39.16
C ALA A 109 -19.77 21.02 39.62
N ILE A 110 -19.84 21.99 38.69
CA ILE A 110 -20.49 23.27 38.92
C ILE A 110 -21.99 23.04 38.74
N VAL A 111 -22.72 22.92 39.86
CA VAL A 111 -24.18 22.92 39.88
C VAL A 111 -24.64 24.36 40.08
N THR A 112 -25.06 25.03 39.01
CA THR A 112 -25.80 26.29 39.08
C THR A 112 -27.27 25.99 39.41
N SER A 113 -27.60 25.85 40.69
CA SER A 113 -29.01 25.82 41.12
C SER A 113 -29.53 27.25 41.31
N ALA A 114 -30.50 27.64 40.48
CA ALA A 114 -31.31 28.82 40.70
C ALA A 114 -32.03 28.73 42.05
N LEU A 115 -31.97 29.82 42.82
CA LEU A 115 -32.56 29.99 44.14
C LEU A 115 -34.09 30.15 44.04
N PRO A 116 -34.93 29.30 44.66
CA PRO A 116 -36.29 29.67 44.99
C PRO A 116 -36.33 30.16 46.45
N THR A 117 -36.64 31.45 46.62
CA THR A 117 -37.02 32.02 47.91
C THR A 117 -38.41 31.49 48.30
N ASN A 118 -38.48 30.60 49.28
CA ASN A 118 -39.71 30.36 50.03
C ASN A 118 -39.39 30.18 51.52
N THR A 119 -40.04 31.01 52.33
CA THR A 119 -39.98 31.05 53.79
C THR A 119 -40.47 29.72 54.40
N PRO A 120 -39.77 29.09 55.35
CA PRO A 120 -40.24 27.85 55.96
C PRO A 120 -41.42 28.10 56.91
N VAL A 121 -42.52 27.37 56.72
CA VAL A 121 -43.56 27.12 57.73
C VAL A 121 -43.32 25.70 58.28
N PRO A 122 -43.48 25.44 59.59
CA PRO A 122 -43.14 24.14 60.18
C PRO A 122 -44.09 23.03 59.68
N PRO A 123 -43.61 21.82 59.37
CA PRO A 123 -44.47 20.75 58.89
C PRO A 123 -45.26 20.14 60.05
N THR A 124 -46.58 20.09 59.91
CA THR A 124 -47.42 19.15 60.67
C THR A 124 -47.58 17.91 59.81
N ALA A 125 -47.06 16.78 60.27
CA ALA A 125 -47.12 15.51 59.54
C ALA A 125 -48.56 14.97 59.53
N THR A 126 -49.06 14.62 58.36
CA THR A 126 -50.17 13.66 58.22
C THR A 126 -49.86 12.81 57.00
N ALA A 127 -49.54 11.54 57.23
CA ALA A 127 -49.26 10.57 56.19
C ALA A 127 -50.55 10.18 55.49
N THR A 128 -50.59 10.27 54.16
CA THR A 128 -51.57 9.54 53.34
C THR A 128 -50.83 8.99 52.14
N SER A 129 -50.82 7.66 52.04
CA SER A 129 -50.21 6.90 50.97
C SER A 129 -50.97 7.10 49.66
N ALA A 130 -50.30 7.60 48.63
CA ALA A 130 -50.77 7.54 47.25
C ALA A 130 -49.63 7.02 46.38
N LEU A 131 -49.89 5.91 45.68
CA LEU A 131 -48.98 5.24 44.76
C LEU A 131 -48.85 6.06 43.47
N PRO A 132 -47.64 6.50 43.04
CA PRO A 132 -47.50 7.22 41.79
C PRO A 132 -47.45 6.23 40.61
N THR A 133 -48.47 6.26 39.76
CA THR A 133 -48.42 5.71 38.40
C THR A 133 -47.90 6.79 37.46
N SER A 134 -46.62 6.75 37.13
CA SER A 134 -46.04 7.53 36.03
C SER A 134 -45.44 6.58 35.00
N THR A 135 -46.16 6.35 33.91
CA THR A 135 -45.66 5.68 32.71
C THR A 135 -44.67 6.63 32.03
N PRO A 136 -43.39 6.25 31.82
CA PRO A 136 -42.43 7.11 31.14
C PRO A 136 -42.81 7.29 29.67
N VAL A 137 -42.82 8.54 29.20
CA VAL A 137 -42.86 8.85 27.77
C VAL A 137 -41.45 8.63 27.22
N PRO A 138 -41.27 7.89 26.10
CA PRO A 138 -39.94 7.67 25.54
C PRO A 138 -39.38 9.00 25.01
N PRO A 139 -38.10 9.32 25.28
CA PRO A 139 -37.49 10.54 24.77
C PRO A 139 -37.40 10.46 23.25
N THR A 140 -38.02 11.42 22.57
CA THR A 140 -37.79 11.67 21.15
C THR A 140 -36.45 12.37 21.01
N ALA A 141 -35.37 11.62 20.75
CA ALA A 141 -34.08 12.18 20.37
C ALA A 141 -34.06 12.34 18.85
N THR A 142 -34.19 13.57 18.36
CA THR A 142 -33.92 13.95 16.96
C THR A 142 -32.75 14.92 16.98
N SER A 143 -31.54 14.40 17.17
CA SER A 143 -30.31 15.13 16.90
C SER A 143 -29.58 14.39 15.80
N LYS A 144 -29.64 14.93 14.58
CA LYS A 144 -28.71 14.56 13.51
C LYS A 144 -27.29 14.72 14.05
N PRO A 145 -26.40 13.73 13.94
CA PRO A 145 -25.01 13.86 14.38
C PRO A 145 -24.40 15.12 13.76
N VAL A 146 -23.86 15.99 14.60
CA VAL A 146 -23.02 17.11 14.14
C VAL A 146 -21.65 16.48 13.90
N LEU A 147 -21.22 16.48 12.64
CA LEU A 147 -19.88 16.01 12.25
C LEU A 147 -18.84 16.64 13.21
N PRO A 148 -17.89 15.87 13.78
CA PRO A 148 -16.91 16.40 14.71
C PRO A 148 -16.26 17.65 14.13
N THR A 149 -16.37 18.78 14.84
CA THR A 149 -15.67 20.00 14.47
C THR A 149 -14.17 19.72 14.52
N ASN A 150 -13.56 19.64 13.33
CA ASN A 150 -12.13 19.40 13.13
C ASN A 150 -11.30 20.19 14.14
N THR A 151 -10.57 19.48 15.00
CA THR A 151 -9.50 20.09 15.79
C THR A 151 -8.50 20.68 14.78
N PRO A 152 -8.07 21.95 14.92
CA PRO A 152 -7.15 22.54 13.96
C PRO A 152 -5.89 21.67 13.83
N TYR A 153 -5.67 21.17 12.61
CA TYR A 153 -4.46 20.42 12.26
C TYR A 153 -3.21 21.28 12.51
N PRO A 154 -2.04 20.66 12.76
CA PRO A 154 -0.79 21.40 12.81
C PRO A 154 -0.69 22.27 11.55
N THR A 155 -0.61 23.57 11.76
CA THR A 155 -0.50 24.55 10.69
C THR A 155 0.75 24.21 9.89
N ILE A 156 0.56 23.63 8.71
CA ILE A 156 1.66 23.36 7.78
C ILE A 156 2.22 24.73 7.42
N THR A 157 3.52 24.91 7.66
CA THR A 157 4.21 26.19 7.43
C THR A 157 3.89 26.69 6.02
N PRO A 158 3.33 27.91 5.86
CA PRO A 158 3.03 28.45 4.54
C PRO A 158 4.32 28.56 3.72
N GLY A 159 4.42 27.81 2.62
CA GLY A 159 5.51 27.97 1.64
C GLY A 159 6.18 26.70 1.10
N GLY A 160 5.82 25.50 1.54
CA GLY A 160 6.31 24.23 0.97
C GLY A 160 5.26 23.48 0.13
N PRO A 161 5.67 22.49 -0.69
CA PRO A 161 4.74 21.58 -1.34
C PRO A 161 3.82 20.93 -0.30
N THR A 162 2.52 20.94 -0.57
CA THR A 162 1.50 20.30 0.26
C THR A 162 0.81 19.15 -0.46
N GLY A 163 0.90 19.12 -1.79
CA GLY A 163 0.22 18.16 -2.66
C GLY A 163 0.69 16.72 -2.46
N ILE A 164 -0.26 15.79 -2.52
CA ILE A 164 -0.06 14.35 -2.44
C ILE A 164 -0.39 13.76 -3.81
N GLY A 165 0.60 13.13 -4.45
CA GLY A 165 0.40 12.32 -5.64
C GLY A 165 -0.11 10.93 -5.32
N VAL A 166 -1.04 10.42 -6.11
CA VAL A 166 -1.56 9.05 -6.00
C VAL A 166 -1.52 8.39 -7.37
N ILE A 167 -0.76 7.29 -7.44
CA ILE A 167 -0.83 6.31 -8.53
C ILE A 167 -1.58 5.12 -7.96
N GLY A 168 -2.70 4.74 -8.56
CA GLY A 168 -3.42 3.59 -8.04
C GLY A 168 -4.43 2.97 -8.98
N ASP A 169 -5.29 2.16 -8.39
CA ASP A 169 -6.38 1.44 -9.05
C ASP A 169 -7.74 1.76 -8.41
N SER A 170 -8.73 0.89 -8.61
CA SER A 170 -10.09 1.08 -8.09
C SER A 170 -10.19 1.26 -6.58
N ASN A 171 -9.19 0.87 -5.79
CA ASN A 171 -9.17 1.14 -4.35
C ASN A 171 -8.80 2.59 -4.02
N SER A 172 -8.15 3.30 -4.93
CA SER A 172 -7.75 4.69 -4.73
C SER A 172 -8.66 5.70 -5.45
N VAL A 173 -9.48 5.26 -6.42
CA VAL A 173 -10.43 6.15 -7.13
C VAL A 173 -11.49 6.72 -6.18
N ALA A 174 -11.91 7.98 -6.40
CA ALA A 174 -13.06 8.58 -5.71
C ALA A 174 -14.35 7.79 -5.97
N TYR A 175 -15.03 7.34 -4.92
CA TYR A 175 -16.26 6.56 -5.05
C TYR A 175 -17.43 7.42 -5.47
N GLN A 176 -17.45 8.68 -5.04
CA GLN A 176 -18.52 9.63 -5.38
C GLN A 176 -18.57 9.96 -6.87
N ASP A 177 -17.42 10.03 -7.55
CA ASP A 177 -17.35 10.36 -8.98
C ASP A 177 -17.85 9.22 -9.88
N TRP A 178 -17.74 7.97 -9.41
CA TRP A 178 -18.07 6.77 -10.20
C TRP A 178 -19.36 6.08 -9.76
N GLN A 179 -20.02 6.55 -8.70
CA GLN A 179 -21.19 5.89 -8.10
C GLN A 179 -20.93 4.38 -7.87
N ARG A 180 -19.70 4.02 -7.48
CA ARG A 180 -19.29 2.62 -7.29
C ARG A 180 -20.08 1.91 -6.18
N SER A 181 -20.72 2.68 -5.32
CA SER A 181 -21.57 2.22 -4.23
C SER A 181 -22.53 3.35 -3.84
N GLY A 182 -23.26 3.17 -2.74
CA GLY A 182 -24.19 4.14 -2.19
C GLY A 182 -23.59 5.54 -1.96
N PRO A 183 -24.45 6.54 -1.70
CA PRO A 183 -24.05 7.94 -1.54
C PRO A 183 -23.05 8.17 -0.38
N ASP A 184 -22.95 7.24 0.56
CA ASP A 184 -22.07 7.33 1.73
C ASP A 184 -20.74 6.59 1.54
N SER A 185 -20.52 5.98 0.38
CA SER A 185 -19.26 5.31 0.11
C SER A 185 -18.13 6.30 -0.18
N ARG A 186 -16.97 6.07 0.46
CA ARG A 186 -15.76 6.89 0.36
C ARG A 186 -14.53 6.00 0.21
N SER A 187 -13.59 6.40 -0.63
CA SER A 187 -12.24 5.82 -0.67
C SER A 187 -11.33 6.47 0.38
N TRP A 188 -10.18 5.86 0.66
CA TRP A 188 -9.20 6.43 1.59
C TRP A 188 -8.75 7.85 1.18
N VAL A 189 -8.74 8.16 -0.12
CA VAL A 189 -8.40 9.49 -0.65
C VAL A 189 -9.47 10.51 -0.24
N GLU A 190 -10.74 10.17 -0.42
CA GLU A 190 -11.87 11.04 -0.03
C GLU A 190 -11.90 11.24 1.48
N MET A 191 -11.75 10.16 2.26
CA MET A 191 -11.69 10.23 3.73
C MET A 191 -10.52 11.10 4.22
N SER A 192 -9.34 10.96 3.61
CA SER A 192 -8.16 11.77 3.95
C SER A 192 -8.39 13.25 3.66
N HIS A 193 -9.03 13.55 2.53
CA HIS A 193 -9.38 14.92 2.19
C HIS A 193 -10.38 15.50 3.18
N GLU A 194 -11.50 14.82 3.40
CA GLU A 194 -12.60 15.30 4.24
C GLU A 194 -12.21 15.41 5.73
N LEU A 195 -11.52 14.41 6.27
CA LEU A 195 -11.23 14.30 7.70
C LEU A 195 -9.87 14.86 8.10
N ARG A 196 -8.89 14.94 7.18
CA ARG A 196 -7.52 15.41 7.47
C ARG A 196 -7.11 16.64 6.66
N GLY A 197 -7.93 17.10 5.71
CA GLY A 197 -7.56 18.22 4.84
C GLY A 197 -6.41 17.88 3.88
N ALA A 198 -6.28 16.60 3.52
CA ALA A 198 -5.27 16.17 2.56
C ALA A 198 -5.45 16.86 1.20
N ASP A 199 -4.36 17.39 0.65
CA ASP A 199 -4.35 18.09 -0.64
C ASP A 199 -3.96 17.13 -1.77
N PHE A 200 -4.95 16.68 -2.54
CA PHE A 200 -4.76 15.89 -3.75
C PHE A 200 -4.96 16.74 -5.04
N GLY A 201 -4.83 18.06 -4.90
CA GLY A 201 -5.14 19.04 -5.94
C GLY A 201 -6.61 19.48 -5.92
N PRO A 202 -7.02 20.38 -6.83
CA PRO A 202 -8.39 20.90 -6.87
C PRO A 202 -9.44 19.79 -7.04
N TYR A 203 -10.46 19.83 -6.17
CA TYR A 203 -11.52 18.82 -6.05
C TYR A 203 -12.54 18.96 -7.19
N LEU A 204 -13.04 17.81 -7.69
CA LEU A 204 -13.66 17.53 -9.01
C LEU A 204 -12.61 17.05 -10.04
N GLY A 205 -12.25 15.77 -9.95
CA GLY A 205 -11.34 15.12 -10.91
C GLY A 205 -9.95 14.76 -10.37
N GLN A 206 -9.71 14.93 -9.05
CA GLN A 206 -8.52 14.48 -8.31
C GLN A 206 -7.24 14.48 -9.18
N TYR A 207 -6.76 15.67 -9.56
CA TYR A 207 -5.70 15.79 -10.57
C TYR A 207 -4.41 15.03 -10.21
N TYR A 208 -4.08 14.94 -8.92
CA TYR A 208 -2.94 14.16 -8.46
C TYR A 208 -3.28 12.69 -8.22
N ASN A 209 -4.56 12.32 -8.24
CA ASN A 209 -4.98 10.93 -8.23
C ASN A 209 -5.25 10.43 -9.65
N ARG A 210 -4.27 9.70 -10.18
CA ARG A 210 -4.34 9.15 -11.52
C ARG A 210 -4.94 7.75 -11.56
N ALA A 211 -5.51 7.27 -10.46
CA ALA A 211 -6.23 6.00 -10.41
C ALA A 211 -7.45 5.97 -11.35
N SER A 212 -7.94 7.14 -11.73
CA SER A 212 -9.00 7.33 -12.71
C SER A 212 -8.45 7.19 -14.13
N TYR A 213 -8.70 6.06 -14.80
CA TYR A 213 -9.22 6.10 -16.20
C TYR A 213 -9.72 4.75 -16.70
N TRP A 214 -9.31 3.64 -16.09
CA TRP A 214 -9.85 2.32 -16.40
C TRP A 214 -9.97 1.57 -15.09
N ASN A 215 -11.08 0.87 -14.88
CA ASN A 215 -11.31 -0.09 -13.80
C ASN A 215 -10.32 -1.28 -13.77
N LYS A 216 -9.18 -1.13 -14.46
CA LYS A 216 -8.05 -2.03 -14.66
C LYS A 216 -6.80 -1.19 -14.94
N SER A 217 -6.48 -0.22 -14.10
CA SER A 217 -5.35 0.67 -14.35
C SER A 217 -4.02 -0.08 -14.17
N ARG A 218 -3.64 -0.84 -15.20
CA ARG A 218 -2.33 -1.51 -15.29
C ARG A 218 -1.22 -0.51 -15.62
N ASN A 219 -1.58 0.69 -16.05
CA ASN A 219 -0.65 1.66 -16.62
C ASN A 219 -0.06 2.61 -15.56
N SER A 220 0.67 2.06 -14.59
CA SER A 220 1.37 2.85 -13.57
C SER A 220 2.30 3.91 -14.18
N LEU A 221 2.94 3.60 -15.31
CA LEU A 221 3.80 4.54 -16.04
C LEU A 221 3.01 5.74 -16.57
N GLY A 222 1.87 5.51 -17.22
CA GLY A 222 1.01 6.60 -17.71
C GLY A 222 0.50 7.49 -16.59
N GLN A 223 0.22 6.91 -15.42
CA GLN A 223 -0.14 7.66 -14.21
C GLN A 223 1.04 8.51 -13.69
N ALA A 224 2.25 7.94 -13.65
CA ALA A 224 3.47 8.66 -13.28
C ALA A 224 3.76 9.84 -14.23
N ASN A 225 3.66 9.62 -15.54
CA ASN A 225 3.86 10.66 -16.55
C ASN A 225 2.87 11.82 -16.36
N ALA A 226 1.64 11.53 -15.94
CA ALA A 226 0.63 12.55 -15.67
C ALA A 226 0.86 13.36 -14.37
N LEU A 227 1.89 13.01 -13.58
CA LEU A 227 2.40 13.76 -12.44
C LEU A 227 3.66 14.58 -12.74
N GLU A 228 4.30 14.39 -13.90
CA GLU A 228 5.58 15.02 -14.26
C GLU A 228 5.61 16.54 -13.99
N GLY A 229 4.64 17.28 -14.54
CA GLY A 229 4.60 18.73 -14.39
C GLY A 229 4.47 19.19 -12.95
N TYR A 230 3.71 18.46 -12.12
CA TYR A 230 3.52 18.79 -10.70
C TYR A 230 4.78 18.51 -9.87
N ILE A 231 5.53 17.46 -10.22
CA ILE A 231 6.82 17.16 -9.62
C ILE A 231 7.83 18.24 -9.99
N GLN A 232 7.94 18.58 -11.28
CA GLN A 232 8.87 19.59 -11.78
C GLN A 232 8.59 20.99 -11.23
N ASN A 233 7.31 21.31 -10.97
CA ASN A 233 6.91 22.57 -10.33
C ASN A 233 7.09 22.57 -8.81
N GLY A 234 7.47 21.44 -8.20
CA GLY A 234 7.60 21.31 -6.75
C GLY A 234 6.27 21.44 -6.01
N GLU A 235 5.18 20.96 -6.60
CA GLU A 235 3.84 20.99 -6.00
C GLU A 235 3.59 19.78 -5.08
N LEU A 236 4.24 18.64 -5.37
CA LEU A 236 4.06 17.39 -4.64
C LEU A 236 5.12 17.21 -3.55
N ARG A 237 4.68 16.86 -2.34
CA ARG A 237 5.56 16.53 -1.21
C ARG A 237 5.82 15.04 -1.04
N ILE A 238 4.89 14.22 -1.54
CA ILE A 238 4.87 12.76 -1.39
C ILE A 238 4.07 12.16 -2.54
N ILE A 239 4.46 10.97 -2.98
CA ILE A 239 3.69 10.16 -3.93
C ILE A 239 3.42 8.80 -3.29
N LEU A 240 2.16 8.39 -3.31
CA LEU A 240 1.69 7.08 -2.86
C LEU A 240 1.35 6.23 -4.10
N ILE A 241 1.85 5.00 -4.12
CA ILE A 241 1.60 4.03 -5.18
C ILE A 241 0.89 2.82 -4.59
N TRP A 242 -0.37 2.60 -4.97
CA TRP A 242 -1.12 1.41 -4.60
C TRP A 242 -1.96 0.93 -5.79
N THR A 243 -1.36 0.01 -6.55
CA THR A 243 -1.85 -0.52 -7.82
C THR A 243 -1.57 -2.01 -7.90
N GLY A 244 -2.18 -2.71 -8.86
CA GLY A 244 -1.92 -4.12 -9.14
C GLY A 244 -2.98 -5.08 -8.59
N SER A 245 -3.93 -4.60 -7.76
CA SER A 245 -4.98 -5.47 -7.23
C SER A 245 -5.87 -6.03 -8.35
N VAL A 246 -6.10 -5.25 -9.41
CA VAL A 246 -6.89 -5.68 -10.58
C VAL A 246 -6.14 -6.68 -11.45
N ASP A 247 -4.82 -6.53 -11.58
CA ASP A 247 -3.98 -7.50 -12.28
C ASP A 247 -4.02 -8.85 -11.57
N MET A 248 -3.97 -8.84 -10.23
CA MET A 248 -4.12 -10.03 -9.38
C MET A 248 -5.52 -10.63 -9.44
N TYR A 249 -6.56 -9.78 -9.50
CA TYR A 249 -7.92 -10.25 -9.73
C TYR A 249 -8.03 -11.01 -11.05
N ASP A 250 -7.50 -10.45 -12.15
CA ASP A 250 -7.56 -11.12 -13.46
C ASP A 250 -6.82 -12.47 -13.41
N MET A 251 -5.75 -12.63 -12.63
CA MET A 251 -5.10 -13.94 -12.43
C MET A 251 -6.06 -14.98 -11.83
N CYS A 252 -6.70 -14.62 -10.72
CA CYS A 252 -7.55 -15.53 -9.97
C CYS A 252 -8.59 -16.26 -10.86
N TYR A 253 -9.09 -15.58 -11.90
CA TYR A 253 -10.07 -16.14 -12.85
C TYR A 253 -9.47 -16.68 -14.15
N THR A 254 -8.35 -16.13 -14.62
CA THR A 254 -7.87 -16.39 -16.00
C THR A 254 -6.67 -17.31 -16.10
N LEU A 255 -5.97 -17.60 -15.00
CA LEU A 255 -4.78 -18.45 -15.02
C LEU A 255 -5.07 -19.87 -15.47
N GLN A 256 -4.72 -20.17 -16.72
CA GLN A 256 -4.67 -21.53 -17.24
C GLN A 256 -3.36 -21.88 -17.94
N THR A 257 -2.51 -20.90 -18.29
CA THR A 257 -1.24 -21.13 -19.01
C THR A 257 -0.05 -20.35 -18.44
N ASP A 258 1.17 -20.87 -18.69
CA ASP A 258 2.43 -20.22 -18.31
C ASP A 258 2.59 -18.84 -18.99
N GLU A 259 2.13 -18.69 -20.23
CA GLU A 259 2.17 -17.42 -20.97
C GLU A 259 1.32 -16.31 -20.29
N GLN A 260 0.19 -16.67 -19.69
CA GLN A 260 -0.63 -15.72 -18.94
C GLN A 260 0.03 -15.30 -17.62
N LEU A 261 0.70 -16.25 -16.95
CA LEU A 261 1.48 -15.97 -15.75
C LEU A 261 2.62 -15.00 -16.06
N ASP A 262 3.39 -15.27 -17.13
CA ASP A 262 4.50 -14.42 -17.56
C ASP A 262 4.03 -13.02 -17.95
N PHE A 263 2.90 -12.92 -18.64
CA PHE A 263 2.30 -11.62 -18.99
C PHE A 263 1.95 -10.81 -17.74
N ILE A 264 1.25 -11.43 -16.77
CA ILE A 264 0.80 -10.73 -15.57
C ILE A 264 1.99 -10.39 -14.67
N TRP A 265 2.97 -11.29 -14.55
CA TRP A 265 4.24 -11.01 -13.90
C TRP A 265 4.90 -9.73 -14.46
N GLY A 266 4.97 -9.60 -15.78
CA GLY A 266 5.47 -8.40 -16.44
C GLY A 266 4.67 -7.14 -16.10
N GLN A 267 3.34 -7.22 -16.00
CA GLN A 267 2.52 -6.07 -15.57
C GLN A 267 2.85 -5.66 -14.13
N MET A 268 3.09 -6.62 -13.24
CA MET A 268 3.28 -6.38 -11.82
C MET A 268 4.69 -5.95 -11.44
N THR A 269 5.67 -6.29 -12.25
CA THR A 269 7.08 -6.00 -11.95
C THR A 269 7.60 -4.87 -12.84
N THR A 270 7.38 -4.94 -14.15
CA THR A 270 7.91 -3.94 -15.09
C THR A 270 7.22 -2.59 -14.96
N TYR A 271 5.89 -2.54 -14.94
CA TYR A 271 5.18 -1.26 -14.98
C TYR A 271 5.33 -0.40 -13.72
N PRO A 272 5.31 -0.97 -12.50
CA PRO A 272 5.67 -0.20 -11.33
C PRO A 272 7.14 0.23 -11.34
N GLY A 273 8.04 -0.60 -11.87
CA GLY A 273 9.46 -0.24 -12.04
C GLY A 273 9.65 0.97 -12.95
N ASP A 274 9.06 0.94 -14.13
CA ASP A 274 9.07 2.05 -15.08
C ASP A 274 8.45 3.32 -14.46
N ALA A 275 7.36 3.17 -13.70
CA ALA A 275 6.74 4.28 -13.00
C ALA A 275 7.68 4.89 -11.94
N LEU A 276 8.34 4.07 -11.12
CA LEU A 276 9.31 4.54 -10.14
C LEU A 276 10.49 5.27 -10.80
N ASP A 277 11.03 4.69 -11.87
CA ASP A 277 12.13 5.27 -12.63
C ASP A 277 11.72 6.62 -13.25
N ALA A 278 10.51 6.71 -13.81
CA ALA A 278 9.95 7.94 -14.32
C ALA A 278 9.82 9.02 -13.23
N LEU A 279 9.19 8.71 -12.10
CA LEU A 279 9.01 9.64 -10.98
C LEU A 279 10.34 10.19 -10.46
N ILE A 280 11.34 9.31 -10.28
CA ILE A 280 12.69 9.71 -9.85
C ILE A 280 13.34 10.59 -10.92
N SER A 281 13.22 10.24 -12.20
CA SER A 281 13.76 11.04 -13.31
C SER A 281 13.14 12.43 -13.41
N TYR A 282 11.87 12.59 -13.00
CA TYR A 282 11.17 13.88 -12.92
C TYR A 282 11.62 14.74 -11.74
N GLY A 283 12.48 14.21 -10.86
CA GLY A 283 13.04 14.92 -9.72
C GLY A 283 12.35 14.63 -8.39
N MET A 284 11.43 13.66 -8.33
CA MET A 284 10.84 13.25 -7.06
C MET A 284 11.88 12.51 -6.21
N PRO A 285 12.19 12.95 -4.98
CA PRO A 285 13.12 12.23 -4.12
C PRO A 285 12.57 10.83 -3.80
N ALA A 286 13.38 9.78 -3.98
CA ALA A 286 12.94 8.40 -3.77
C ALA A 286 12.37 8.16 -2.36
N ASN A 287 12.96 8.77 -1.34
CA ASN A 287 12.48 8.72 0.05
C ASN A 287 11.17 9.49 0.31
N LYS A 288 10.59 10.12 -0.72
CA LYS A 288 9.26 10.73 -0.71
C LYS A 288 8.26 9.94 -1.57
N ILE A 289 8.66 8.79 -2.11
CA ILE A 289 7.78 7.86 -2.80
C ILE A 289 7.51 6.70 -1.83
N TYR A 290 6.25 6.28 -1.75
CA TYR A 290 5.83 5.13 -0.97
C TYR A 290 5.04 4.19 -1.86
N MET A 291 5.38 2.91 -1.84
CA MET A 291 4.73 1.91 -2.66
C MET A 291 4.24 0.75 -1.80
N VAL A 292 2.96 0.41 -1.97
CA VAL A 292 2.31 -0.70 -1.28
C VAL A 292 2.52 -1.99 -2.09
N THR A 293 2.96 -3.05 -1.43
CA THR A 293 2.99 -4.40 -2.03
C THR A 293 1.58 -4.95 -2.24
N GLN A 294 1.47 -6.04 -2.98
CA GLN A 294 0.18 -6.68 -3.20
C GLN A 294 -0.30 -7.40 -1.96
N HIS A 295 -1.61 -7.49 -1.85
CA HIS A 295 -2.29 -8.33 -0.88
C HIS A 295 -3.13 -9.36 -1.63
N TYR A 296 -3.40 -10.49 -0.98
CA TYR A 296 -4.41 -11.43 -1.43
C TYR A 296 -5.52 -11.50 -0.40
N GLU A 297 -6.76 -11.51 -0.89
CA GLU A 297 -7.93 -11.75 -0.06
C GLU A 297 -8.27 -13.25 -0.15
N SER A 298 -8.25 -13.94 0.98
CA SER A 298 -8.34 -15.40 1.02
C SER A 298 -9.76 -15.95 0.99
N TYR A 299 -10.78 -15.12 1.28
CA TYR A 299 -12.09 -15.64 1.69
C TYR A 299 -13.19 -15.58 0.63
N GLU A 300 -13.13 -14.69 -0.37
CA GLU A 300 -14.27 -14.54 -1.32
C GLU A 300 -13.94 -14.65 -2.80
N PHE A 301 -12.67 -14.67 -3.21
CA PHE A 301 -12.40 -14.87 -4.64
C PHE A 301 -12.42 -16.37 -4.96
N PRO A 302 -13.32 -16.84 -5.85
CA PRO A 302 -13.33 -18.21 -6.34
C PRO A 302 -12.16 -18.42 -7.30
N CYS A 303 -10.93 -18.33 -6.78
CA CYS A 303 -9.76 -18.68 -7.54
C CYS A 303 -9.79 -20.19 -7.78
N SER A 304 -9.58 -20.58 -9.03
CA SER A 304 -9.54 -22.00 -9.41
C SER A 304 -8.44 -22.76 -8.64
N ASN A 305 -7.39 -22.05 -8.20
CA ASN A 305 -6.30 -22.58 -7.39
C ASN A 305 -5.75 -21.51 -6.43
N ILE A 306 -6.31 -21.41 -5.23
CA ILE A 306 -5.93 -20.39 -4.24
C ILE A 306 -4.46 -20.48 -3.80
N GLU A 307 -3.90 -21.68 -3.69
CA GLU A 307 -2.51 -21.86 -3.24
C GLU A 307 -1.50 -21.41 -4.30
N GLN A 308 -1.78 -21.67 -5.58
CA GLN A 308 -0.96 -21.14 -6.68
C GLN A 308 -1.05 -19.61 -6.75
N TYR A 309 -2.23 -19.04 -6.52
CA TYR A 309 -2.42 -17.60 -6.49
C TYR A 309 -1.61 -16.94 -5.36
N LYS A 310 -1.68 -17.48 -4.13
CA LYS A 310 -0.87 -16.99 -3.00
C LYS A 310 0.62 -17.06 -3.30
N ALA A 311 1.11 -18.21 -3.77
CA ALA A 311 2.53 -18.37 -4.11
C ALA A 311 2.98 -17.35 -5.16
N PHE A 312 2.15 -17.09 -6.18
CA PHE A 312 2.46 -16.06 -7.17
C PHE A 312 2.51 -14.66 -6.56
N VAL A 313 1.56 -14.31 -5.70
CA VAL A 313 1.54 -12.99 -5.02
C VAL A 313 2.77 -12.82 -4.13
N ASP A 314 3.17 -13.87 -3.41
CA ASP A 314 4.40 -13.89 -2.61
C ASP A 314 5.64 -13.65 -3.48
N ASP A 315 5.76 -14.36 -4.61
CA ASP A 315 6.87 -14.18 -5.55
C ASP A 315 6.90 -12.75 -6.15
N VAL A 316 5.75 -12.20 -6.54
CA VAL A 316 5.64 -10.81 -7.01
C VAL A 316 6.08 -9.83 -5.91
N ASN A 317 5.66 -10.06 -4.67
CA ASN A 317 5.99 -9.17 -3.56
C ASN A 317 7.47 -9.19 -3.20
N VAL A 318 8.16 -10.32 -3.38
CA VAL A 318 9.63 -10.38 -3.29
C VAL A 318 10.26 -9.47 -4.34
N GLU A 319 9.83 -9.55 -5.59
CA GLU A 319 10.38 -8.69 -6.65
C GLU A 319 10.04 -7.21 -6.46
N LEU A 320 8.80 -6.89 -6.09
CA LEU A 320 8.41 -5.52 -5.74
C LEU A 320 9.29 -4.97 -4.62
N THR A 321 9.53 -5.77 -3.57
CA THR A 321 10.40 -5.39 -2.45
C THR A 321 11.82 -5.10 -2.91
N ASN A 322 12.42 -5.98 -3.72
CA ASN A 322 13.77 -5.77 -4.27
C ASN A 322 13.83 -4.50 -5.13
N MET A 323 12.83 -4.30 -5.99
CA MET A 323 12.72 -3.14 -6.87
C MET A 323 12.57 -1.82 -6.11
N ILE A 324 11.72 -1.79 -5.08
CA ILE A 324 11.46 -0.61 -4.23
C ILE A 324 12.71 -0.26 -3.43
N THR A 325 13.28 -1.26 -2.74
CA THR A 325 14.44 -1.04 -1.86
C THR A 325 15.70 -0.66 -2.62
N SER A 326 15.96 -1.26 -3.79
CA SER A 326 17.11 -0.91 -4.63
C SER A 326 17.08 0.53 -5.15
N ARG A 327 15.90 1.17 -5.19
CA ARG A 327 15.71 2.57 -5.59
C ARG A 327 15.67 3.55 -4.41
N GLY A 328 15.74 3.06 -3.17
CA GLY A 328 15.59 3.90 -1.97
C GLY A 328 14.16 4.45 -1.79
N VAL A 329 13.17 3.77 -2.38
CA VAL A 329 11.73 4.07 -2.23
C VAL A 329 11.24 3.42 -0.94
N ASN A 330 10.25 4.03 -0.27
CA ASN A 330 9.68 3.47 0.95
C ASN A 330 8.70 2.34 0.61
N LEU A 331 8.89 1.19 1.25
CA LEU A 331 8.03 0.03 1.14
C LEU A 331 6.90 0.10 2.18
N ILE A 332 5.67 -0.16 1.75
CA ILE A 332 4.53 -0.45 2.64
C ILE A 332 4.11 -1.89 2.36
N ASP A 333 4.09 -2.73 3.40
CA ASP A 333 3.61 -4.11 3.27
C ASP A 333 2.08 -4.14 3.23
N GLY A 334 1.54 -4.49 2.06
CA GLY A 334 0.11 -4.59 1.78
C GLY A 334 -0.59 -5.69 2.58
N HIS A 335 0.10 -6.73 3.07
CA HIS A 335 -0.55 -7.78 3.88
C HIS A 335 -1.06 -7.25 5.22
N ARG A 336 -0.45 -6.16 5.72
CA ARG A 336 -0.76 -5.60 7.03
C ARG A 336 -2.21 -5.15 7.19
N VAL A 337 -2.95 -4.88 6.11
CA VAL A 337 -4.38 -4.50 6.23
C VAL A 337 -5.23 -5.66 6.73
N PHE A 338 -4.93 -6.89 6.31
CA PHE A 338 -5.67 -8.06 6.80
C PHE A 338 -5.23 -8.47 8.20
N ASP A 339 -3.96 -8.26 8.55
CA ASP A 339 -3.51 -8.37 9.93
C ASP A 339 -4.19 -7.33 10.84
N ALA A 340 -4.36 -6.10 10.34
CA ALA A 340 -5.08 -5.05 11.05
C ALA A 340 -6.57 -5.40 11.21
N LEU A 341 -7.20 -5.97 10.18
CA LEU A 341 -8.58 -6.46 10.26
C LEU A 341 -8.76 -7.52 11.34
N ALA A 342 -7.77 -8.41 11.54
CA ALA A 342 -7.83 -9.43 12.59
C ALA A 342 -8.00 -8.83 14.01
N ALA A 343 -7.59 -7.57 14.23
CA ALA A 343 -7.81 -6.88 15.49
C ALA A 343 -9.27 -6.45 15.72
N TYR A 344 -10.07 -6.34 14.65
CA TYR A 344 -11.49 -5.97 14.72
C TYR A 344 -12.43 -7.18 14.58
N GLN A 345 -11.90 -8.34 14.19
CA GLN A 345 -12.69 -9.55 13.97
C GLN A 345 -13.38 -10.03 15.25
N ILE A 346 -14.67 -10.33 15.11
CA ILE A 346 -15.50 -10.82 16.22
C ILE A 346 -15.96 -12.26 16.05
N ASN A 347 -15.76 -12.86 14.88
CA ASN A 347 -16.15 -14.24 14.61
C ASN A 347 -15.32 -14.88 13.48
N ASP A 348 -15.52 -16.19 13.31
CA ASP A 348 -14.82 -17.01 12.31
C ASP A 348 -15.25 -16.71 10.86
N ASN A 349 -16.36 -15.98 10.66
CA ASN A 349 -16.78 -15.53 9.33
C ASN A 349 -15.97 -14.32 8.86
N GLY A 350 -15.17 -13.70 9.74
CA GLY A 350 -14.39 -12.51 9.44
C GLY A 350 -15.13 -11.19 9.69
N ASP A 351 -16.37 -11.24 10.21
CA ASP A 351 -17.12 -10.02 10.52
C ASP A 351 -16.39 -9.21 11.60
N ILE A 352 -16.50 -7.90 11.52
CA ILE A 352 -15.82 -6.97 12.39
C ILE A 352 -16.80 -6.08 13.16
N MET A 353 -16.35 -5.50 14.27
CA MET A 353 -17.07 -4.46 14.98
C MET A 353 -16.32 -3.14 14.89
N ILE A 354 -17.01 -2.08 14.46
CA ILE A 354 -16.45 -0.72 14.44
C ILE A 354 -17.42 0.25 15.12
N ASP A 355 -16.95 0.92 16.17
CA ASP A 355 -17.75 1.82 17.00
C ASP A 355 -19.12 1.24 17.46
N GLY A 356 -19.18 -0.06 17.70
CA GLY A 356 -20.43 -0.74 18.11
C GLY A 356 -21.35 -1.16 16.96
N HIS A 357 -20.95 -0.97 15.71
CA HIS A 357 -21.66 -1.44 14.52
C HIS A 357 -21.04 -2.72 13.97
N LEU A 358 -21.89 -3.68 13.61
CA LEU A 358 -21.49 -4.90 12.90
C LEU A 358 -21.21 -4.56 11.44
N VAL A 359 -20.03 -4.93 10.96
CA VAL A 359 -19.66 -4.86 9.54
C VAL A 359 -19.32 -6.27 9.08
N GLU A 360 -20.11 -6.77 8.16
CA GLU A 360 -20.08 -8.14 7.68
C GLU A 360 -18.97 -8.33 6.65
N TYR A 361 -18.24 -9.44 6.76
CA TYR A 361 -17.24 -9.84 5.76
C TYR A 361 -17.96 -10.42 4.55
N ARG A 362 -18.51 -9.54 3.72
CA ARG A 362 -19.12 -9.90 2.44
C ARG A 362 -19.16 -8.71 1.49
N ARG A 363 -19.50 -9.01 0.23
CA ARG A 363 -19.81 -8.00 -0.80
C ARG A 363 -21.25 -7.52 -0.74
N CYS A 364 -21.45 -6.21 -0.62
CA CYS A 364 -22.68 -5.52 -0.99
C CYS A 364 -22.48 -4.00 -1.03
N ASP A 365 -23.44 -3.27 -1.59
CA ASP A 365 -23.39 -1.79 -1.66
C ASP A 365 -23.88 -1.10 -0.37
N ALA A 366 -24.16 -1.87 0.68
CA ALA A 366 -24.57 -1.36 1.98
C ALA A 366 -23.33 -1.04 2.84
N PRO A 367 -23.40 -0.02 3.71
CA PRO A 367 -22.24 0.39 4.53
C PRO A 367 -21.82 -0.68 5.54
N GLU A 368 -22.70 -1.62 5.87
CA GLU A 368 -22.41 -2.75 6.75
C GLU A 368 -21.63 -3.87 6.04
N CYS A 369 -21.25 -3.72 4.77
CA CYS A 369 -20.42 -4.67 4.06
C CYS A 369 -18.97 -4.21 3.99
N LEU A 370 -18.03 -5.12 4.26
CA LEU A 370 -16.59 -4.81 4.20
C LEU A 370 -16.12 -4.54 2.76
N PHE A 371 -16.81 -5.10 1.77
CA PHE A 371 -16.55 -4.92 0.34
C PHE A 371 -17.80 -4.41 -0.39
N VAL A 372 -17.60 -3.57 -1.40
CA VAL A 372 -18.67 -3.17 -2.32
C VAL A 372 -18.99 -4.29 -3.31
N ALA A 373 -20.11 -4.24 -4.03
CA ALA A 373 -20.55 -5.35 -4.88
C ALA A 373 -19.54 -5.76 -5.97
N ASP A 374 -18.71 -4.83 -6.44
CA ASP A 374 -17.67 -5.09 -7.45
C ASP A 374 -16.38 -5.72 -6.86
N GLY A 375 -16.32 -5.93 -5.54
CA GLY A 375 -15.21 -6.55 -4.82
C GLY A 375 -14.13 -5.58 -4.33
N ASN A 376 -14.28 -4.27 -4.52
CA ASN A 376 -13.37 -3.29 -3.92
C ASN A 376 -13.66 -3.08 -2.42
N PHE A 377 -12.71 -2.47 -1.72
CA PHE A 377 -12.86 -2.16 -0.30
C PHE A 377 -13.98 -1.14 -0.08
N ASN A 378 -14.93 -1.41 0.82
CA ASN A 378 -15.91 -0.41 1.20
C ASN A 378 -15.32 0.62 2.17
N THR A 379 -16.07 1.68 2.51
CA THR A 379 -15.59 2.82 3.33
C THR A 379 -14.92 2.39 4.63
N VAL A 380 -15.47 1.39 5.31
CA VAL A 380 -14.89 0.89 6.58
C VAL A 380 -13.50 0.32 6.35
N LEU A 381 -13.35 -0.57 5.36
CA LEU A 381 -12.06 -1.18 5.03
C LEU A 381 -11.08 -0.15 4.45
N GLN A 382 -11.56 0.86 3.71
CA GLN A 382 -10.75 1.98 3.25
C GLN A 382 -10.17 2.81 4.41
N GLY A 383 -10.95 3.01 5.47
CA GLY A 383 -10.49 3.66 6.71
C GLY A 383 -9.41 2.86 7.44
N ILE A 384 -9.61 1.54 7.55
CA ILE A 384 -8.64 0.62 8.15
C ILE A 384 -7.35 0.57 7.31
N ALA A 385 -7.49 0.51 5.97
CA ALA A 385 -6.36 0.56 5.04
C ALA A 385 -5.58 1.87 5.17
N PHE A 386 -6.25 3.02 5.28
CA PHE A 386 -5.59 4.30 5.55
C PHE A 386 -4.77 4.26 6.84
N ASN A 387 -5.36 3.79 7.94
CA ASN A 387 -4.69 3.70 9.24
C ASN A 387 -3.46 2.79 9.19
N THR A 388 -3.52 1.75 8.37
CA THR A 388 -2.45 0.75 8.23
C THR A 388 -1.34 1.22 7.30
N PHE A 389 -1.69 1.86 6.19
CA PHE A 389 -0.75 2.14 5.09
C PHE A 389 -0.33 3.59 5.03
N PHE A 390 -1.27 4.53 5.16
CA PHE A 390 -1.08 5.89 4.66
C PHE A 390 -1.03 6.96 5.76
N GLY A 391 -1.61 6.73 6.93
CA GLY A 391 -1.62 7.69 8.03
C GLY A 391 -0.21 8.15 8.41
N GLU A 392 0.70 7.21 8.67
CA GLU A 392 2.09 7.53 9.04
C GLU A 392 2.87 8.19 7.88
N PRO A 393 2.93 7.63 6.65
CA PRO A 393 3.59 8.29 5.52
C PRO A 393 3.10 9.72 5.25
N LEU A 394 1.79 9.95 5.40
CA LEU A 394 1.20 11.26 5.16
C LEU A 394 1.38 12.23 6.33
N MET A 395 1.86 11.75 7.48
CA MET A 395 1.93 12.48 8.75
C MET A 395 0.55 12.93 9.27
N PHE A 396 -0.46 12.08 9.08
CA PHE A 396 -1.80 12.29 9.59
C PHE A 396 -2.08 11.39 10.79
N SER A 397 -2.90 11.88 11.72
CA SER A 397 -3.43 11.04 12.77
C SER A 397 -4.32 9.94 12.15
N PRO A 398 -4.26 8.71 12.66
CA PRO A 398 -5.21 7.67 12.29
C PRO A 398 -6.66 8.15 12.43
N PHE A 399 -7.56 7.65 11.59
CA PHE A 399 -8.99 7.75 11.81
C PHE A 399 -9.38 6.96 13.07
N THR A 400 -10.21 7.56 13.90
CA THR A 400 -10.88 6.85 14.98
C THR A 400 -11.98 5.94 14.42
N ASP A 401 -12.33 4.89 15.14
CA ASP A 401 -13.44 3.99 14.77
C ASP A 401 -14.74 4.77 14.55
N HIS A 402 -15.01 5.75 15.42
CA HIS A 402 -16.16 6.65 15.31
C HIS A 402 -16.13 7.48 14.01
N GLU A 403 -14.99 8.07 13.66
CA GLU A 403 -14.86 8.80 12.38
C GLU A 403 -15.13 7.88 11.17
N ILE A 404 -14.64 6.64 11.21
CA ILE A 404 -14.88 5.64 10.15
C ILE A 404 -16.37 5.26 10.09
N ALA A 405 -17.03 5.04 11.24
CA ALA A 405 -18.44 4.68 11.30
C ALA A 405 -19.35 5.81 10.77
N VAL A 406 -19.10 7.04 11.20
CA VAL A 406 -19.84 8.24 10.76
C VAL A 406 -19.70 8.45 9.25
N ILE A 407 -18.47 8.42 8.72
CA ILE A 407 -18.24 8.69 7.29
C ILE A 407 -18.71 7.54 6.40
N ALA A 408 -18.77 6.31 6.92
CA ALA A 408 -19.36 5.17 6.23
C ALA A 408 -20.90 5.22 6.20
N GLY A 409 -21.55 6.09 6.98
CA GLY A 409 -23.01 6.16 7.07
C GLY A 409 -23.62 5.04 7.92
N LEU A 410 -22.90 4.57 8.96
CA LEU A 410 -23.40 3.57 9.89
C LEU A 410 -24.28 4.17 11.02
N GLU A 411 -24.28 5.49 11.19
CA GLU A 411 -25.02 6.24 12.25
C GLU A 411 -26.38 6.80 11.86
#